data_AF-A0A1A0N5V9-F1
#
_entry.id   AF-A0A1A0N5V9-F1
#
_cell.length_a   1.000
_cell.length_b   1.000
_cell.length_c   1.000
_cell.angle_alpha   90.00
_cell.angle_beta   90.00
_cell.angle_gamma   90.00
#
_symmetry.space_group_name_H-M   'P 1'
#
loop_
_entity.id
_entity.type
_entity.pdbx_description
1 polymer ?
#
loop_
_entity_poly.entity_id
_entity_poly.type
_entity_poly.pdbx_seq_one_letter_code
_entity_poly.pdbx_strand_id
1 'polypeptide(L)'
;MNAIKHAATMLGAAVVLGTVAGLAAGVATAAPGQTDGAMLYICQDVGNPSSYRITVKGAYPMQQPDAAGYLIHMNDGDRSGGLMVSLKADDEGDHDHDIGYGFYPTTAPTSEGYLQAGPGGLEYRREMVVPRPNFNEDYRQPGSDDDVDEVYAVVTFRDGGGGQRSAVTQSITRNFETAGICAGCCR
;
A
#
# COMPACT_ATOMS: atom_id res chain seq x y z
N MET A 1 35.37 -60.29 56.08
CA MET A 1 35.40 -58.85 55.79
C MET A 1 33.98 -58.32 55.89
N ASN A 2 33.76 -57.40 56.84
CA ASN A 2 32.74 -56.35 57.00
C ASN A 2 31.41 -56.45 56.20
N ALA A 3 30.23 -56.54 56.84
CA ALA A 3 29.46 -55.45 57.49
C ALA A 3 28.91 -54.43 56.47
N ILE A 4 27.60 -54.37 56.17
CA ILE A 4 26.49 -53.68 56.89
C ILE A 4 25.96 -52.44 56.10
N LYS A 5 24.66 -52.51 55.74
CA LYS A 5 23.58 -51.49 55.76
C LYS A 5 23.46 -50.36 54.70
N HIS A 6 22.29 -50.41 54.05
CA HIS A 6 21.21 -49.40 53.92
C HIS A 6 21.45 -47.97 53.40
N ALA A 7 20.77 -47.73 52.27
CA ALA A 7 19.66 -46.77 52.10
C ALA A 7 19.93 -45.27 51.90
N ALA A 8 19.17 -44.77 50.90
CA ALA A 8 18.36 -43.56 50.93
C ALA A 8 18.94 -42.27 50.29
N THR A 9 18.25 -41.88 49.21
CA THR A 9 17.85 -40.50 48.86
C THR A 9 18.91 -39.60 48.23
N MET A 10 18.63 -39.06 47.04
CA MET A 10 18.42 -37.62 46.84
C MET A 10 18.04 -37.26 45.39
N LEU A 11 16.80 -36.80 45.25
CA LEU A 11 16.38 -35.61 44.51
C LEU A 11 16.91 -35.44 43.07
N GLY A 12 16.13 -35.95 42.13
CA GLY A 12 16.07 -35.39 40.78
C GLY A 12 15.21 -34.13 40.77
N ALA A 13 15.80 -33.01 40.34
CA ALA A 13 15.14 -31.88 39.68
C ALA A 13 16.20 -30.79 39.41
N ALA A 14 17.01 -30.99 38.37
CA ALA A 14 17.75 -29.88 37.78
C ALA A 14 16.76 -29.05 36.95
N VAL A 15 16.33 -27.92 37.50
CA VAL A 15 15.59 -26.89 36.75
C VAL A 15 16.57 -26.32 35.71
N VAL A 16 16.43 -26.77 34.46
CA VAL A 16 17.06 -26.12 33.32
C VAL A 16 16.33 -24.80 33.12
N LEU A 17 16.94 -23.71 33.55
CA LEU A 17 16.59 -22.36 33.11
C LEU A 17 16.95 -22.26 31.63
N GLY A 18 16.02 -22.69 30.77
CA GLY A 18 16.05 -22.40 29.35
C GLY A 18 15.73 -20.92 29.18
N THR A 19 16.76 -20.09 29.04
CA THR A 19 16.65 -18.78 28.42
C THR A 19 16.16 -18.99 27.00
N VAL A 20 14.84 -18.89 26.80
CA VAL A 20 14.26 -18.72 25.47
C VAL A 20 14.70 -17.33 25.01
N ALA A 21 15.84 -17.28 24.34
CA ALA A 21 16.18 -16.16 23.47
C ALA A 21 15.12 -16.15 22.37
N GLY A 22 14.03 -15.43 22.62
CA GLY A 22 13.05 -15.10 21.60
C GLY A 22 13.74 -14.20 20.59
N LEU A 23 14.32 -14.81 19.55
CA LEU A 23 14.38 -14.14 18.26
C LEU A 23 12.92 -13.91 17.87
N ALA A 24 12.42 -12.71 18.16
CA ALA A 24 11.35 -12.15 17.38
C ALA A 24 11.90 -11.99 15.97
N ALA A 25 11.81 -13.05 15.17
CA ALA A 25 11.82 -12.91 13.74
C ALA A 25 10.64 -11.99 13.45
N GLY A 26 10.94 -10.73 13.12
CA GLY A 26 9.96 -9.83 12.55
C GLY A 26 9.34 -10.58 11.38
N VAL A 27 8.04 -10.82 11.47
CA VAL A 27 7.30 -11.28 10.30
C VAL A 27 7.39 -10.13 9.32
N ALA A 28 8.23 -10.26 8.29
CA ALA A 28 8.19 -9.34 7.16
C ALA A 28 6.76 -9.41 6.62
N THR A 29 5.97 -8.37 6.87
CA THR A 29 4.62 -8.29 6.34
C THR A 29 4.76 -7.85 4.89
N ALA A 30 4.65 -8.80 3.96
CA ALA A 30 4.67 -8.48 2.54
C ALA A 30 3.57 -7.45 2.23
N ALA A 31 3.86 -6.52 1.32
CA ALA A 31 2.95 -5.48 0.86
C ALA A 31 1.53 -6.04 0.60
N PRO A 32 0.47 -5.27 0.89
CA PRO A 32 -0.90 -5.76 0.79
C PRO A 32 -1.19 -6.33 -0.61
N GLY A 33 -1.86 -7.48 -0.65
CA GLY A 33 -2.22 -8.13 -1.91
C GLY A 33 -3.05 -7.20 -2.81
N GLN A 34 -2.71 -7.15 -4.10
CA GLN A 34 -3.44 -6.38 -5.10
C GLN A 34 -4.94 -6.73 -5.08
N THR A 35 -5.78 -5.70 -5.16
CA THR A 35 -7.20 -5.83 -5.45
C THR A 35 -7.40 -6.04 -6.94
N ASP A 36 -8.12 -7.10 -7.33
CA ASP A 36 -8.41 -7.41 -8.72
C ASP A 36 -8.95 -6.19 -9.49
N GLY A 37 -8.28 -5.84 -10.59
CA GLY A 37 -8.67 -4.73 -11.47
C GLY A 37 -8.25 -3.33 -10.99
N ALA A 38 -7.63 -3.18 -9.82
CA ALA A 38 -6.98 -1.93 -9.41
C ALA A 38 -5.60 -1.82 -10.05
N MET A 39 -5.40 -0.80 -10.89
CA MET A 39 -4.21 -0.64 -11.72
C MET A 39 -3.52 0.70 -11.47
N LEU A 40 -2.21 0.65 -11.21
CA LEU A 40 -1.30 1.79 -11.17
C LEU A 40 -0.56 1.94 -12.51
N TYR A 41 -0.40 3.17 -12.98
CA TYR A 41 0.43 3.53 -14.11
C TYR A 41 1.32 4.71 -13.73
N ILE A 42 2.63 4.57 -14.00
CA ILE A 42 3.63 5.61 -13.74
C ILE A 42 4.24 6.01 -15.10
N CYS A 43 3.91 7.21 -15.56
CA CYS A 43 4.32 7.73 -16.85
C CYS A 43 5.28 8.90 -16.66
N GLN A 44 6.23 9.07 -17.58
CA GLN A 44 6.98 10.32 -17.64
C GLN A 44 6.04 11.49 -17.99
N ASP A 45 6.08 12.56 -17.20
CA ASP A 45 5.34 13.77 -17.55
C ASP A 45 6.11 14.56 -18.62
N VAL A 46 5.65 14.51 -19.86
CA VAL A 46 6.30 15.16 -21.01
C VAL A 46 6.34 16.68 -20.84
N GLY A 47 5.34 17.27 -20.16
CA GLY A 47 5.30 18.70 -19.87
C GLY A 47 6.21 19.11 -18.71
N ASN A 48 6.60 18.17 -17.85
CA ASN A 48 7.45 18.41 -16.69
C ASN A 48 8.34 17.19 -16.39
N PRO A 49 9.53 17.10 -17.01
CA PRO A 49 10.44 15.96 -16.84
C PRO A 49 10.95 15.73 -15.41
N SER A 50 10.76 16.69 -14.51
CA SER A 50 11.08 16.57 -13.07
C SER A 50 9.97 15.88 -12.27
N SER A 51 8.90 15.42 -12.92
CA SER A 51 7.79 14.72 -12.27
C SER A 51 7.31 13.52 -13.08
N TYR A 52 6.64 12.60 -12.40
CA TYR A 52 5.88 11.54 -13.00
C TYR A 52 4.39 11.88 -13.00
N ARG A 53 3.72 11.52 -14.09
CA ARG A 53 2.26 11.49 -14.17
C ARG A 53 1.80 10.11 -13.76
N ILE A 54 1.06 10.06 -12.66
CA ILE A 54 0.52 8.84 -12.09
C ILE A 54 -0.94 8.75 -12.47
N THR A 55 -1.35 7.58 -12.97
CA THR A 55 -2.75 7.26 -13.20
C THR A 55 -3.11 6.03 -12.38
N VAL A 56 -4.15 6.14 -11.57
CA VAL A 56 -4.71 5.01 -10.83
C VAL A 56 -6.13 4.80 -11.32
N LYS A 57 -6.46 3.60 -11.80
CA LYS A 57 -7.80 3.29 -12.31
C LYS A 57 -8.21 1.86 -11.99
N GLY A 58 -9.51 1.64 -11.89
CA GLY A 58 -10.06 0.32 -11.66
C GLY A 58 -11.56 0.35 -11.35
N ALA A 59 -12.05 -0.77 -10.84
CA ALA A 59 -13.39 -0.87 -10.28
C ALA A 59 -13.30 -1.55 -8.91
N TYR A 60 -13.87 -0.93 -7.89
CA TYR A 60 -14.05 -1.61 -6.61
C TYR A 60 -15.30 -2.51 -6.70
N PRO A 61 -15.17 -3.82 -6.48
CA PRO A 61 -16.22 -4.78 -6.79
C PRO A 61 -17.41 -4.64 -5.83
N MET A 62 -18.57 -4.28 -6.39
CA MET A 62 -19.85 -4.24 -5.68
C MET A 62 -21.03 -4.22 -6.67
N GLN A 63 -22.26 -4.42 -6.18
CA GLN A 63 -23.44 -4.31 -7.03
C GLN A 63 -23.64 -2.88 -7.50
N GLN A 64 -24.01 -2.69 -8.77
CA GLN A 64 -24.20 -1.36 -9.34
C GLN A 64 -25.20 -0.47 -8.55
N PRO A 65 -26.34 -0.99 -8.03
CA PRO A 65 -27.23 -0.20 -7.17
C PRO A 65 -26.57 0.28 -5.88
N ASP A 66 -25.72 -0.56 -5.27
CA ASP A 66 -24.99 -0.20 -4.06
C ASP A 66 -23.95 0.90 -4.35
N ALA A 67 -23.27 0.81 -5.51
CA ALA A 67 -22.34 1.84 -5.97
C ALA A 67 -23.07 3.17 -6.24
N ALA A 68 -24.25 3.12 -6.87
CA ALA A 68 -25.07 4.30 -7.09
C ALA A 68 -25.52 4.93 -5.76
N GLY A 69 -25.97 4.12 -4.80
CA GLY A 69 -26.32 4.57 -3.46
C GLY A 69 -25.14 5.24 -2.75
N TYR A 70 -23.95 4.64 -2.84
CA TYR A 70 -22.72 5.21 -2.30
C TYR A 70 -22.44 6.62 -2.84
N LEU A 71 -22.59 6.82 -4.15
CA LEU A 71 -22.32 8.12 -4.79
C LEU A 71 -23.36 9.18 -4.46
N ILE A 72 -24.64 8.78 -4.34
CA ILE A 72 -25.72 9.68 -3.92
C ILE A 72 -25.47 10.18 -2.50
N HIS A 73 -25.04 9.29 -1.61
CA HIS A 73 -24.81 9.58 -0.18
C HIS A 73 -23.36 9.99 0.14
N MET A 74 -22.53 10.27 -0.87
CA MET A 74 -21.12 10.59 -0.70
C MET A 74 -20.89 11.84 0.15
N ASN A 75 -21.86 12.76 0.19
CA ASN A 75 -21.74 14.04 0.90
C ASN A 75 -22.76 14.22 2.03
N ASP A 76 -23.43 13.15 2.46
CA ASP A 76 -24.55 13.25 3.41
C ASP A 76 -24.14 13.50 4.87
N GLY A 77 -22.86 13.41 5.23
CA GLY A 77 -22.38 13.69 6.59
C GLY A 77 -21.39 14.83 6.70
N ASP A 78 -20.84 15.02 7.90
CA ASP A 78 -20.06 16.21 8.29
C ASP A 78 -18.75 16.40 7.52
N ARG A 79 -18.31 15.40 6.75
CA ARG A 79 -17.13 15.49 5.91
C ARG A 79 -17.44 14.97 4.51
N SER A 80 -17.13 15.76 3.48
CA SER A 80 -17.28 15.35 2.08
C SER A 80 -16.54 14.05 1.81
N GLY A 81 -17.25 13.06 1.28
CA GLY A 81 -16.66 11.80 0.84
C GLY A 81 -15.88 11.95 -0.45
N GLY A 82 -15.58 10.81 -1.08
CA GLY A 82 -14.94 10.76 -2.39
C GLY A 82 -13.86 9.70 -2.50
N LEU A 83 -13.11 9.82 -3.59
CA LEU A 83 -11.99 8.97 -3.93
C LEU A 83 -10.70 9.61 -3.42
N MET A 84 -9.95 8.88 -2.62
CA MET A 84 -8.62 9.24 -2.13
C MET A 84 -7.62 8.24 -2.70
N VAL A 85 -6.47 8.71 -3.14
CA VAL A 85 -5.38 7.88 -3.63
C VAL A 85 -4.13 8.30 -2.88
N SER A 86 -3.56 7.36 -2.12
CA SER A 86 -2.24 7.49 -1.52
C SER A 86 -1.26 6.65 -2.31
N LEU A 87 -0.17 7.25 -2.76
CA LEU A 87 0.94 6.55 -3.39
C LEU A 87 1.96 6.19 -2.31
N LYS A 88 2.35 4.93 -2.27
CA LYS A 88 3.23 4.33 -1.28
C LYS A 88 4.54 3.93 -1.94
N ALA A 89 5.64 4.29 -1.30
CA ALA A 89 6.94 3.66 -1.49
C ALA A 89 7.08 2.56 -0.43
N ASP A 90 7.50 1.38 -0.86
CA ASP A 90 7.52 0.12 -0.11
C ASP A 90 8.97 -0.26 0.24
N ASP A 91 9.44 0.25 1.38
CA ASP A 91 10.74 -0.03 1.97
C ASP A 91 10.84 -1.49 2.44
N GLU A 92 12.01 -2.14 2.35
CA GLU A 92 12.25 -3.44 3.00
C GLU A 92 12.15 -3.29 4.54
N GLY A 93 10.94 -3.47 5.10
CA GLY A 93 10.62 -3.24 6.51
C GLY A 93 9.19 -2.68 6.73
N ASP A 94 8.76 -2.47 7.98
CA ASP A 94 7.36 -2.12 8.30
C ASP A 94 7.00 -0.61 8.10
N HIS A 95 7.53 0.10 7.09
CA HIS A 95 7.33 1.57 7.00
C HIS A 95 7.06 2.14 5.59
N ASP A 96 5.99 1.69 4.94
CA ASP A 96 5.53 2.24 3.66
C ASP A 96 5.10 3.72 3.78
N HIS A 97 5.93 4.62 3.27
CA HIS A 97 5.72 6.06 3.41
C HIS A 97 4.88 6.63 2.26
N ASP A 98 4.08 7.67 2.55
CA ASP A 98 3.26 8.34 1.54
C ASP A 98 4.12 9.29 0.69
N ILE A 99 4.24 9.00 -0.59
CA ILE A 99 5.02 9.79 -1.56
C ILE A 99 4.15 10.70 -2.45
N GLY A 100 2.84 10.46 -2.44
CA GLY A 100 1.87 11.26 -3.19
C GLY A 100 0.44 11.09 -2.68
N TYR A 101 -0.38 12.12 -2.88
CA TYR A 101 -1.79 12.10 -2.48
C TYR A 101 -2.68 12.77 -3.53
N GLY A 102 -3.80 12.13 -3.85
CA GLY A 102 -4.84 12.66 -4.74
C GLY A 102 -6.22 12.51 -4.12
N PHE A 103 -6.96 13.61 -4.00
CA PHE A 103 -8.35 13.60 -3.55
C PHE A 103 -9.30 14.04 -4.67
N TYR A 104 -10.41 13.32 -4.83
CA TYR A 104 -11.45 13.58 -5.81
C TYR A 104 -12.82 13.60 -5.13
N PRO A 105 -13.33 14.80 -4.76
CA PRO A 105 -14.54 14.97 -3.94
C PRO A 105 -15.84 15.01 -4.76
N THR A 106 -15.83 14.56 -6.01
CA THR A 106 -16.95 14.74 -6.93
C THR A 106 -17.20 13.50 -7.77
N THR A 107 -18.43 13.38 -8.28
CA THR A 107 -18.85 12.34 -9.23
C THR A 107 -18.81 12.84 -10.67
N ALA A 108 -18.69 14.16 -10.89
CA ALA A 108 -18.55 14.74 -12.22
C ALA A 108 -17.22 14.30 -12.83
N PRO A 109 -17.18 13.72 -14.05
CA PRO A 109 -15.94 13.38 -14.73
C PRO A 109 -15.14 14.62 -15.13
N THR A 110 -13.82 14.54 -15.01
CA THR A 110 -12.87 15.59 -15.43
C THR A 110 -11.70 14.98 -16.20
N SER A 111 -10.82 15.83 -16.72
CA SER A 111 -9.54 15.38 -17.28
C SER A 111 -8.71 14.63 -16.25
N GLU A 112 -8.79 15.01 -14.97
CA GLU A 112 -7.97 14.44 -13.91
C GLU A 112 -8.56 13.19 -13.25
N GLY A 113 -9.76 12.77 -13.63
CA GLY A 113 -10.37 11.60 -13.02
C GLY A 113 -11.88 11.49 -13.16
N TYR A 114 -12.42 10.43 -12.60
CA TYR A 114 -13.85 10.22 -12.40
C TYR A 114 -14.07 9.26 -11.25
N LEU A 115 -15.28 9.29 -10.69
CA LEU A 115 -15.81 8.31 -9.76
C LEU A 115 -17.28 8.08 -10.10
N GLN A 116 -17.62 6.88 -10.57
CA GLN A 116 -18.94 6.57 -11.11
C GLN A 116 -19.39 5.15 -10.76
N ALA A 117 -20.70 4.92 -10.80
CA ALA A 117 -21.28 3.58 -10.65
C ALA A 117 -21.35 2.91 -12.02
N GLY A 118 -20.74 1.74 -12.15
CA GLY A 118 -20.76 0.95 -13.37
C GLY A 118 -21.09 -0.53 -13.10
N PRO A 119 -21.10 -1.36 -14.16
CA PRO A 119 -21.41 -2.79 -14.03
C PRO A 119 -20.45 -3.55 -13.10
N GLY A 120 -19.22 -3.06 -12.94
CA GLY A 120 -18.21 -3.62 -12.04
C GLY A 120 -18.24 -3.08 -10.60
N GLY A 121 -19.13 -2.14 -10.27
CA GLY A 121 -19.21 -1.50 -8.97
C GLY A 121 -18.81 -0.01 -9.02
N LEU A 122 -17.94 0.42 -8.10
CA LEU A 122 -17.40 1.79 -8.10
C LEU A 122 -16.23 1.87 -9.06
N GLU A 123 -16.46 2.39 -10.26
CA GLU A 123 -15.44 2.63 -11.26
C GLU A 123 -14.76 3.97 -11.01
N TYR A 124 -13.44 4.00 -11.12
CA TYR A 124 -12.67 5.19 -10.81
C TYR A 124 -11.45 5.36 -11.70
N ARG A 125 -11.05 6.62 -11.85
CA ARG A 125 -9.75 7.03 -12.35
C ARG A 125 -9.30 8.25 -11.58
N ARG A 126 -8.03 8.31 -11.22
CA ARG A 126 -7.37 9.51 -10.73
C ARG A 126 -6.03 9.69 -11.43
N GLU A 127 -5.81 10.88 -11.95
CA GLU A 127 -4.51 11.34 -12.43
C GLU A 127 -3.92 12.32 -11.41
N MET A 128 -2.63 12.16 -11.11
CA MET A 128 -1.87 13.02 -10.21
C MET A 128 -0.44 13.18 -10.72
N VAL A 129 0.23 14.26 -10.32
CA VAL A 129 1.63 14.52 -10.67
C VAL A 129 2.45 14.46 -9.40
N VAL A 130 3.50 13.63 -9.39
CA VAL A 130 4.35 13.42 -8.23
C VAL A 130 5.81 13.73 -8.62
N PRO A 131 6.54 14.57 -7.86
CA PRO A 131 7.94 14.86 -8.14
C PRO A 131 8.78 13.58 -8.14
N ARG A 132 9.72 13.46 -9.10
CA ARG A 132 10.61 12.30 -9.20
C ARG A 132 11.43 12.04 -7.92
N PRO A 133 11.94 13.06 -7.20
CA PRO A 133 12.69 12.83 -5.96
C PRO A 133 11.89 12.13 -4.86
N ASN A 134 10.55 12.10 -4.94
CA ASN A 134 9.73 11.39 -3.97
C ASN A 134 9.72 9.87 -4.20
N PHE A 135 10.22 9.38 -5.34
CA PHE A 135 10.25 7.95 -5.66
C PHE A 135 11.54 7.27 -5.22
N ASN A 136 12.57 8.03 -4.82
CA ASN A 136 13.82 7.45 -4.32
C ASN A 136 13.66 7.15 -2.83
N GLU A 137 13.47 5.87 -2.54
CA GLU A 137 13.26 5.34 -1.19
C GLU A 137 14.61 5.05 -0.48
N ASP A 138 15.62 4.65 -1.25
CA ASP A 138 16.93 4.21 -0.75
C ASP A 138 17.91 5.33 -0.36
N TYR A 139 17.63 6.60 -0.69
CA TYR A 139 18.54 7.74 -0.50
C TYR A 139 19.09 7.90 0.94
N ARG A 140 18.51 7.24 1.94
CA ARG A 140 18.87 7.40 3.35
C ARG A 140 19.42 6.15 4.04
N GLN A 141 19.65 5.04 3.35
CA GLN A 141 20.24 3.85 3.96
C GLN A 141 21.74 3.75 3.65
N PRO A 142 22.65 4.01 4.62
CA PRO A 142 24.09 3.88 4.39
C PRO A 142 24.44 2.40 4.10
N GLY A 143 24.85 2.10 2.87
CA GLY A 143 25.17 0.74 2.44
C GLY A 143 24.01 -0.02 1.81
N SER A 144 22.87 0.62 1.55
CA SER A 144 21.94 0.14 0.52
C SER A 144 22.62 0.37 -0.83
N ASP A 145 22.97 -0.73 -1.49
CA ASP A 145 23.25 -0.76 -2.93
C ASP A 145 21.96 -1.07 -3.71
N ASP A 146 20.79 -0.96 -3.05
CA ASP A 146 19.51 -1.09 -3.74
C ASP A 146 19.19 0.23 -4.43
N ASP A 147 18.94 0.08 -5.71
CA ASP A 147 18.66 1.14 -6.67
C ASP A 147 17.24 0.94 -7.24
N VAL A 148 16.49 -0.01 -6.66
CA VAL A 148 15.21 -0.48 -7.14
C VAL A 148 14.14 -0.04 -6.15
N ASP A 149 13.30 0.91 -6.56
CA ASP A 149 12.21 1.36 -5.70
C ASP A 149 10.91 0.60 -6.03
N GLU A 150 10.15 0.24 -5.00
CA GLU A 150 8.82 -0.36 -5.10
C GLU A 150 7.73 0.67 -4.86
N VAL A 151 6.80 0.81 -5.81
CA VAL A 151 5.69 1.76 -5.68
C VAL A 151 4.34 1.13 -5.97
N TYR A 152 3.40 1.31 -5.05
CA TYR A 152 2.00 0.91 -5.21
C TYR A 152 1.06 2.03 -4.76
N ALA A 153 -0.23 1.91 -5.05
CA ALA A 153 -1.23 2.88 -4.61
C ALA A 153 -2.33 2.23 -3.77
N VAL A 154 -2.73 2.92 -2.70
CA VAL A 154 -3.93 2.63 -1.91
C VAL A 154 -5.03 3.60 -2.31
N VAL A 155 -6.11 3.03 -2.83
CA VAL A 155 -7.31 3.76 -3.23
C VAL A 155 -8.33 3.62 -2.13
N THR A 156 -8.74 4.72 -1.50
CA THR A 156 -9.72 4.74 -0.43
C THR A 156 -10.97 5.50 -0.87
N PHE A 157 -12.11 4.85 -0.73
CA PHE A 157 -13.43 5.41 -0.96
C PHE A 157 -14.03 5.76 0.40
N ARG A 158 -14.37 7.04 0.65
CA ARG A 158 -15.15 7.46 1.83
C ARG A 158 -16.55 7.93 1.48
N ASP A 159 -17.58 7.38 2.12
CA ASP A 159 -18.96 7.90 2.01
C ASP A 159 -19.23 9.04 3.01
N GLY A 160 -20.39 9.68 2.88
CA GLY A 160 -20.80 10.75 3.81
C GLY A 160 -21.00 10.25 5.24
N GLY A 161 -21.36 8.98 5.43
CA GLY A 161 -21.56 8.36 6.74
C GLY A 161 -20.27 7.98 7.49
N GLY A 162 -19.10 8.20 6.87
CA GLY A 162 -17.79 7.85 7.42
C GLY A 162 -17.34 6.41 7.14
N GLY A 163 -18.12 5.64 6.38
CA GLY A 163 -17.73 4.34 5.87
C GLY A 163 -16.54 4.47 4.92
N GLN A 164 -15.54 3.60 5.09
CA GLN A 164 -14.35 3.55 4.24
C GLN A 164 -14.18 2.17 3.64
N ARG A 165 -13.79 2.15 2.37
CA ARG A 165 -13.41 0.95 1.62
C ARG A 165 -12.10 1.24 0.91
N SER A 166 -11.23 0.24 0.78
CA SER A 166 -9.96 0.43 0.10
C SER A 166 -9.67 -0.66 -0.94
N ALA A 167 -8.94 -0.28 -1.98
CA ALA A 167 -8.33 -1.16 -2.97
C ALA A 167 -6.84 -0.86 -3.07
N VAL A 168 -6.04 -1.89 -3.35
CA VAL A 168 -4.58 -1.77 -3.49
C VAL A 168 -4.20 -2.16 -4.91
N THR A 169 -3.34 -1.39 -5.57
CA THR A 169 -2.87 -1.70 -6.93
C THR A 169 -1.78 -2.77 -6.92
N GLN A 170 -1.34 -3.19 -8.10
CA GLN A 170 -0.04 -3.86 -8.21
C GLN A 170 1.09 -2.93 -7.74
N SER A 171 2.17 -3.53 -7.22
CA SER A 171 3.45 -2.84 -7.02
C SER A 171 4.22 -2.75 -8.36
N ILE A 172 4.91 -1.63 -8.56
CA ILE A 172 5.79 -1.37 -9.69
C ILE A 172 7.19 -1.16 -9.15
N THR A 173 8.08 -2.09 -9.47
CA THR A 173 9.46 -2.17 -8.99
C THR A 173 10.45 -1.69 -10.06
N ARG A 174 11.10 -0.54 -9.87
CA ARG A 174 12.04 0.08 -10.84
C ARG A 174 12.97 1.10 -10.18
N ASN A 175 14.12 1.36 -10.81
CA ASN A 175 14.92 2.55 -10.54
C ASN A 175 14.25 3.81 -11.13
N PHE A 176 13.51 4.57 -10.31
CA PHE A 176 12.78 5.75 -10.79
C PHE A 176 13.67 6.99 -10.99
N GLU A 177 14.94 6.94 -10.59
CA GLU A 177 15.92 8.02 -10.82
C GLU A 177 16.46 8.03 -12.25
N THR A 178 16.47 6.87 -12.91
CA THR A 178 16.98 6.73 -14.27
C THR A 178 16.16 7.52 -15.28
N ALA A 179 16.81 8.44 -16.00
CA ALA A 179 16.15 9.25 -17.02
C ALA A 179 15.55 8.37 -18.14
N GLY A 180 14.26 8.57 -18.45
CA GLY A 180 13.58 7.82 -19.50
C GLY A 180 13.11 6.42 -19.09
N ILE A 181 13.23 6.02 -17.83
CA ILE A 181 12.76 4.70 -17.35
C ILE A 181 11.26 4.50 -17.55
N CYS A 182 10.49 5.60 -17.54
CA CYS A 182 9.05 5.60 -17.83
C CYS A 182 8.68 6.01 -19.25
N ALA A 183 9.65 6.08 -20.18
CA ALA A 183 9.39 6.41 -21.58
C ALA A 183 8.59 5.29 -22.26
N GLY A 184 7.33 5.58 -22.60
CA GLY A 184 6.44 4.62 -23.26
C GLY A 184 5.72 3.65 -22.33
N CYS A 185 5.80 3.82 -21.01
CA CYS A 185 5.12 2.93 -20.04
C CYS A 185 3.60 3.05 -20.03
N CYS A 186 3.05 4.06 -20.73
CA CYS A 186 1.63 4.37 -20.75
C CYS A 186 1.08 4.43 -22.17
N ARG A 187 1.53 3.50 -23.02
CA ARG A 187 0.94 3.27 -24.34
C ARG A 187 -0.35 2.46 -24.24
#